data_AF-A0A2E6GPJ0-F1
#
_entry.id   AF-A0A2E6GPJ0-F1
#
_cell.length_a   1.000
_cell.length_b   1.000
_cell.length_c   1.000
_cell.angle_alpha   90.00
_cell.angle_beta   90.00
_cell.angle_gamma   90.00
#
_symmetry.space_group_name_H-M   'P 1'
#
loop_
_entity.id
_entity.type
_entity.pdbx_description
1 polymer ?
#
loop_
_entity_poly.entity_id
_entity_poly.type
_entity_poly.pdbx_seq_one_letter_code
_entity_poly.pdbx_strand_id
1 'polypeptide(L)'
;MGFGFCLAFLTTSVPAETAQDSILSKIKPKEILQAAQTGDSTQALASGVNSFADAGSWFTEEWFRTFVPTAEIRLRLSDDLSPIGSALFLVPLFERSEINDLFFTQGSVSRFGSKTTTNIGMGYRRLVFDEKLLLGVNSFFDYEWPYNHSRTSVGTEIRTTVGEINFNYYWAMSGWKVGADGFEERALDGYDIELGMPLPYMPRTKLYGKIIEWTGQTGDFSESAISYSFEGEFYRGIILELGRRHYEDSNNENFFAVRVNLVDLVLGPKRKRPFFTKHAYQLASMSPHKYDKVRRENLIRKERRVLGNFSVTASGF
;
A
#
# COMPACT_ATOMS: atom_id res chain seq x y z
N MET A 1 44.30 -10.15 -0.10
CA MET A 1 43.19 -11.06 -0.46
C MET A 1 41.95 -10.20 -0.65
N GLY A 2 41.61 -9.95 -1.91
CA GLY A 2 40.55 -9.01 -2.30
C GLY A 2 39.18 -9.66 -2.31
N PHE A 3 38.18 -8.89 -1.89
CA PHE A 3 36.78 -9.12 -2.20
C PHE A 3 36.30 -7.93 -3.04
N GLY A 4 36.28 -8.12 -4.35
CA GLY A 4 35.57 -7.24 -5.27
C GLY A 4 34.12 -7.71 -5.35
N PHE A 5 33.20 -6.93 -4.80
CA PHE A 5 31.79 -7.03 -5.16
C PHE A 5 31.54 -6.04 -6.28
N CYS A 6 31.29 -6.59 -7.46
CA CYS A 6 31.03 -5.87 -8.69
C CYS A 6 29.69 -5.13 -8.56
N LEU A 7 29.76 -3.81 -8.40
CA LEU A 7 28.65 -2.90 -8.59
C LEU A 7 28.50 -2.69 -10.11
N ALA A 8 27.65 -3.49 -10.75
CA ALA A 8 27.37 -3.35 -12.16
C ALA A 8 25.88 -3.60 -12.42
N PHE A 9 25.06 -2.54 -12.31
CA PHE A 9 23.85 -2.36 -13.11
C PHE A 9 23.47 -0.87 -13.09
N LEU A 10 24.26 -0.08 -13.81
CA LEU A 10 23.90 1.25 -14.31
C LEU A 10 24.57 1.34 -15.68
N THR A 11 23.84 0.93 -16.71
CA THR A 11 23.90 1.41 -18.12
C THR A 11 23.28 0.35 -19.05
N THR A 12 21.96 0.33 -19.15
CA THR A 12 21.30 0.08 -20.43
C THR A 12 20.18 1.10 -20.55
N SER A 13 20.37 2.06 -21.45
CA SER A 13 19.34 3.00 -21.87
C SER A 13 18.27 2.22 -22.66
N VAL A 14 17.30 1.67 -21.95
CA VAL A 14 16.02 1.27 -22.53
C VAL A 14 15.07 2.46 -22.33
N PRO A 15 14.38 2.95 -23.37
CA PRO A 15 13.44 4.06 -23.20
C PRO A 15 12.38 3.65 -22.16
N ALA A 16 12.30 4.40 -21.06
CA ALA A 16 11.38 4.12 -19.95
C ALA A 16 9.90 4.07 -20.38
N GLU A 17 9.57 4.65 -21.54
CA GLU A 17 8.22 4.71 -22.11
C GLU A 17 7.68 3.38 -22.63
N THR A 18 8.52 2.44 -23.09
CA THR A 18 8.04 1.23 -23.80
C THR A 18 7.91 -0.02 -22.92
N ALA A 19 8.70 -0.11 -21.84
CA ALA A 19 8.65 -1.28 -20.94
C ALA A 19 7.46 -1.23 -19.98
N GLN A 20 7.04 -0.02 -19.56
CA GLN A 20 6.05 0.17 -18.50
C GLN A 20 4.59 -0.02 -18.98
N ASP A 21 4.27 0.41 -20.20
CA ASP A 21 2.97 0.17 -20.87
C ASP A 21 2.73 -1.32 -21.16
N SER A 22 3.80 -2.09 -21.37
CA SER A 22 3.74 -3.54 -21.62
C SER A 22 3.42 -4.37 -20.37
N ILE A 23 3.65 -3.81 -19.18
CA ILE A 23 3.41 -4.48 -17.88
C ILE A 23 1.99 -4.18 -17.39
N LEU A 24 1.53 -2.95 -17.55
CA LEU A 24 0.20 -2.50 -17.11
C LEU A 24 -0.95 -3.07 -17.94
N SER A 25 -0.70 -3.34 -19.23
CA SER A 25 -1.65 -4.02 -20.13
C SER A 25 -1.84 -5.51 -19.83
N LYS A 26 -0.90 -6.12 -19.10
CA LYS A 26 -0.94 -7.55 -18.72
C LYS A 26 -1.75 -7.82 -17.45
N ILE A 27 -1.98 -6.79 -16.62
CA ILE A 27 -2.92 -6.90 -15.52
C ILE A 27 -4.32 -6.80 -16.11
N LYS A 28 -5.18 -7.79 -15.84
CA LYS A 28 -6.55 -7.83 -16.37
C LYS A 28 -7.62 -7.69 -15.27
N PRO A 29 -7.82 -6.48 -14.69
CA PRO A 29 -8.78 -6.24 -13.60
C PRO A 29 -10.21 -6.65 -13.94
N LYS A 30 -10.61 -6.53 -15.22
CA LYS A 30 -11.95 -6.92 -15.68
C LYS A 30 -12.19 -8.43 -15.60
N GLU A 31 -11.18 -9.26 -15.88
CA GLU A 31 -11.29 -10.72 -15.77
C GLU A 31 -11.34 -11.16 -14.29
N ILE A 32 -10.54 -10.51 -13.43
CA ILE A 32 -10.58 -10.73 -11.97
C ILE A 32 -11.94 -10.34 -11.39
N LEU A 33 -12.52 -9.23 -11.86
CA LEU A 33 -13.82 -8.73 -11.43
C LEU A 33 -14.96 -9.61 -11.94
N GLN A 34 -14.92 -10.08 -13.18
CA GLN A 34 -15.90 -11.03 -13.71
C GLN A 34 -15.88 -12.36 -12.95
N ALA A 35 -14.69 -12.88 -12.64
CA ALA A 35 -14.54 -14.10 -11.84
C ALA A 35 -14.98 -13.90 -10.37
N ALA A 36 -14.83 -12.69 -9.82
CA ALA A 36 -15.37 -12.36 -8.50
C ALA A 36 -16.91 -12.24 -8.51
N GLN A 37 -17.49 -11.75 -9.61
CA GLN A 37 -18.94 -11.60 -9.79
C GLN A 37 -19.66 -12.93 -10.07
N THR A 38 -18.98 -13.92 -10.64
CA THR A 38 -19.54 -15.27 -10.86
C THR A 38 -19.57 -16.13 -9.58
N GLY A 39 -19.07 -15.61 -8.44
CA GLY A 39 -19.05 -16.30 -7.16
C GLY A 39 -17.96 -17.38 -7.04
N ASP A 40 -17.17 -17.61 -8.08
CA ASP A 40 -16.06 -18.56 -8.06
C ASP A 40 -14.78 -17.87 -7.56
N SER A 41 -14.72 -17.73 -6.23
CA SER A 41 -13.57 -17.15 -5.51
C SER A 41 -12.22 -17.81 -5.86
N THR A 42 -12.22 -19.06 -6.34
CA THR A 42 -11.01 -19.78 -6.76
C THR A 42 -10.52 -19.27 -8.12
N GLN A 43 -11.44 -19.02 -9.07
CA GLN A 43 -11.11 -18.44 -10.37
C GLN A 43 -10.73 -16.96 -10.27
N ALA A 44 -11.35 -16.19 -9.38
CA ALA A 44 -11.01 -14.79 -9.16
C ALA A 44 -9.58 -14.64 -8.61
N LEU A 45 -9.23 -15.50 -7.64
CA LEU A 45 -7.88 -15.57 -7.09
C LEU A 45 -6.85 -16.05 -8.13
N ALA A 46 -7.16 -17.11 -8.89
CA ALA A 46 -6.29 -17.63 -9.93
C ALA A 46 -6.03 -16.60 -11.04
N SER A 47 -7.07 -15.89 -11.48
CA SER A 47 -6.94 -14.85 -12.51
C SER A 47 -6.14 -13.64 -12.02
N GLY A 48 -6.29 -13.27 -10.75
CA GLY A 48 -5.49 -12.20 -10.12
C GLY A 48 -4.02 -12.56 -9.97
N VAL A 49 -3.75 -13.81 -9.59
CA VAL A 49 -2.38 -14.34 -9.49
C VAL A 49 -1.74 -14.49 -10.87
N ASN A 50 -2.46 -15.01 -11.88
CA ASN A 50 -1.93 -15.20 -13.23
C ASN A 50 -1.65 -13.86 -13.94
N SER A 51 -2.59 -12.91 -13.86
CA SER A 51 -2.41 -11.56 -14.41
C SER A 51 -1.20 -10.83 -13.80
N PHE A 52 -0.87 -11.18 -12.55
CA PHE A 52 0.29 -10.65 -11.85
C PHE A 52 1.59 -11.38 -12.20
N ALA A 53 1.56 -12.71 -12.31
CA ALA A 53 2.69 -13.51 -12.78
C ALA A 53 3.14 -13.08 -14.19
N ASP A 54 2.18 -12.73 -15.06
CA ASP A 54 2.45 -12.24 -16.41
C ASP A 54 3.03 -10.82 -16.42
N ALA A 55 2.63 -9.96 -15.48
CA ALA A 55 3.17 -8.61 -15.30
C ALA A 55 4.56 -8.60 -14.62
N GLY A 56 4.85 -9.62 -13.80
CA GLY A 56 6.07 -9.75 -12.99
C GLY A 56 7.16 -10.65 -13.56
N SER A 57 7.11 -11.01 -14.85
CA SER A 57 7.99 -12.02 -15.50
C SER A 57 9.51 -11.77 -15.42
N TRP A 58 9.95 -10.62 -14.90
CA TRP A 58 11.36 -10.25 -14.69
C TRP A 58 11.90 -10.61 -13.28
N PHE A 59 11.02 -10.99 -12.35
CA PHE A 59 11.39 -11.54 -11.05
C PHE A 59 11.13 -13.05 -11.04
N THR A 60 12.16 -13.87 -10.85
CA THR A 60 11.98 -15.32 -10.79
C THR A 60 11.31 -15.76 -9.48
N GLU A 61 10.62 -16.91 -9.51
CA GLU A 61 10.05 -17.54 -8.29
C GLU A 61 11.12 -17.70 -7.20
N GLU A 62 12.35 -18.05 -7.59
CA GLU A 62 13.48 -18.26 -6.70
C GLU A 62 13.99 -16.96 -6.04
N TRP A 63 14.01 -15.84 -6.78
CA TRP A 63 14.35 -14.54 -6.23
C TRP A 63 13.32 -14.08 -5.19
N PHE A 64 12.02 -14.25 -5.49
CA PHE A 64 10.94 -13.94 -4.56
C PHE A 64 11.01 -14.79 -3.29
N ARG A 65 11.21 -16.10 -3.43
CA ARG A 65 11.31 -17.04 -2.29
C ARG A 65 12.48 -16.72 -1.36
N THR A 66 13.58 -16.20 -1.91
CA THR A 66 14.84 -16.05 -1.17
C THR A 66 14.99 -14.67 -0.53
N PHE A 67 14.52 -13.61 -1.19
CA PHE A 67 14.86 -12.23 -0.81
C PHE A 67 13.65 -11.36 -0.42
N VAL A 68 12.43 -11.80 -0.70
CA VAL A 68 11.23 -10.98 -0.48
C VAL A 68 10.39 -11.58 0.64
N PRO A 69 10.53 -11.13 1.91
CA PRO A 69 9.72 -11.63 3.02
C PRO A 69 8.25 -11.19 2.94
N THR A 70 7.92 -10.17 2.14
CA THR A 70 6.54 -9.71 1.98
C THR A 70 6.30 -9.27 0.55
N ALA A 71 5.33 -9.92 -0.09
CA ALA A 71 4.80 -9.55 -1.38
C ALA A 71 3.27 -9.59 -1.31
N GLU A 72 2.61 -8.46 -1.49
CA GLU A 72 1.15 -8.31 -1.35
C GLU A 72 0.53 -7.88 -2.69
N ILE A 73 -0.51 -8.59 -3.11
CA ILE A 73 -1.44 -8.12 -4.14
C ILE A 73 -2.70 -7.60 -3.44
N ARG A 74 -3.20 -6.45 -3.85
CA ARG A 74 -4.45 -5.86 -3.36
C ARG A 74 -5.36 -5.51 -4.52
N LEU A 75 -6.62 -5.91 -4.44
CA LEU A 75 -7.70 -5.40 -5.26
C LEU A 75 -8.68 -4.69 -4.34
N ARG A 76 -8.91 -3.40 -4.56
CA ARG A 76 -9.93 -2.60 -3.86
C ARG A 76 -11.01 -2.17 -4.85
N LEU A 77 -12.25 -2.22 -4.42
CA LEU A 77 -13.43 -1.75 -5.12
C LEU A 77 -14.11 -0.71 -4.26
N SER A 78 -14.48 0.41 -4.86
CA SER A 78 -15.26 1.48 -4.23
C SER A 78 -16.73 1.44 -4.71
N ASP A 79 -17.60 2.29 -4.14
CA ASP A 79 -19.04 2.29 -4.41
C ASP A 79 -19.40 2.42 -5.90
N ASP A 80 -18.59 3.14 -6.66
CA ASP A 80 -18.73 3.33 -8.11
C ASP A 80 -18.20 2.16 -8.94
N LEU A 81 -17.83 1.05 -8.27
CA LEU A 81 -17.20 -0.14 -8.84
C LEU A 81 -15.87 0.16 -9.54
N SER A 82 -15.23 1.30 -9.24
CA SER A 82 -13.92 1.61 -9.76
C SER A 82 -12.86 0.73 -9.07
N PRO A 83 -12.12 -0.11 -9.84
CA PRO A 83 -11.12 -0.98 -9.25
C PRO A 83 -9.79 -0.27 -9.08
N ILE A 84 -9.20 -0.43 -7.90
CA ILE A 84 -7.81 -0.12 -7.62
C ILE A 84 -7.06 -1.44 -7.48
N GLY A 85 -6.22 -1.75 -8.48
CA GLY A 85 -5.27 -2.86 -8.40
C GLY A 85 -3.95 -2.37 -7.82
N SER A 86 -3.32 -3.14 -6.93
CA SER A 86 -2.01 -2.79 -6.39
C SER A 86 -1.16 -4.02 -6.13
N ALA A 87 0.15 -3.86 -6.30
CA ALA A 87 1.15 -4.83 -5.93
C ALA A 87 2.26 -4.15 -5.16
N LEU A 88 2.72 -4.80 -4.09
CA LEU A 88 3.71 -4.27 -3.17
C LEU A 88 4.70 -5.36 -2.79
N PHE A 89 5.96 -4.98 -2.63
CA PHE A 89 6.98 -5.83 -2.03
C PHE A 89 7.76 -5.05 -0.97
N LEU A 90 8.25 -5.77 0.03
CA LEU A 90 9.18 -5.25 1.05
C LEU A 90 10.38 -6.18 1.10
N VAL A 91 11.57 -5.60 1.02
CA VAL A 91 12.86 -6.31 1.01
C VAL A 91 13.74 -5.80 2.15
N PRO A 92 14.28 -6.68 3.00
CA PRO A 92 15.24 -6.32 4.03
C PRO A 92 16.57 -5.99 3.34
N LEU A 93 17.12 -4.81 3.63
CA LEU A 93 18.44 -4.41 3.17
C LEU A 93 19.52 -4.87 4.16
N PHE A 94 19.27 -4.65 5.45
CA PHE A 94 20.17 -5.08 6.53
C PHE A 94 19.36 -5.43 7.77
N GLU A 95 19.72 -6.51 8.44
CA GLU A 95 19.14 -6.92 9.71
C GLU A 95 20.26 -7.11 10.74
N ARG A 96 20.09 -6.52 11.93
CA ARG A 96 21.02 -6.70 13.05
C ARG A 96 20.31 -7.42 14.17
N SER A 97 20.48 -8.74 14.22
CA SER A 97 19.80 -9.61 15.19
C SER A 97 20.17 -9.31 16.65
N GLU A 98 21.30 -8.65 16.91
CA GLU A 98 21.76 -8.27 18.26
C GLU A 98 20.94 -7.12 18.88
N ILE A 99 20.44 -6.21 18.04
CA ILE A 99 19.70 -5.01 18.46
C ILE A 99 18.26 -5.00 17.96
N ASN A 100 17.83 -6.06 17.27
CA ASN A 100 16.51 -6.25 16.69
C ASN A 100 16.08 -5.11 15.76
N ASP A 101 17.01 -4.71 14.90
CA ASP A 101 16.82 -3.66 13.91
C ASP A 101 16.67 -4.22 12.50
N LEU A 102 15.81 -3.59 11.72
CA LEU A 102 15.59 -3.87 10.31
C LEU A 102 15.64 -2.57 9.51
N PHE A 103 16.59 -2.49 8.58
CA PHE A 103 16.55 -1.53 7.49
C PHE A 103 15.97 -2.21 6.25
N PHE A 104 14.96 -1.60 5.63
CA PHE A 104 14.24 -2.20 4.52
C PHE A 104 13.96 -1.19 3.40
N THR A 105 13.73 -1.71 2.21
CA THR A 105 13.15 -0.99 1.08
C THR A 105 11.77 -1.56 0.77
N GLN A 106 10.86 -0.68 0.35
CA GLN A 106 9.51 -1.06 -0.06
C GLN A 106 9.21 -0.42 -1.41
N GLY A 107 8.70 -1.22 -2.34
CA GLY A 107 8.22 -0.76 -3.63
C GLY A 107 6.77 -1.17 -3.85
N SER A 108 6.02 -0.33 -4.55
CA SER A 108 4.68 -0.69 -5.01
C SER A 108 4.31 -0.06 -6.34
N VAL A 109 3.39 -0.73 -7.03
CA VAL A 109 2.70 -0.20 -8.19
C VAL A 109 1.20 -0.33 -7.97
N SER A 110 0.47 0.73 -8.25
CA SER A 110 -0.97 0.83 -8.13
C SER A 110 -1.56 1.37 -9.42
N ARG A 111 -2.69 0.82 -9.85
CA ARG A 111 -3.42 1.28 -11.03
C ARG A 111 -4.85 1.64 -10.64
N PHE A 112 -5.27 2.84 -11.07
CA PHE A 112 -6.62 3.34 -10.94
C PHE A 112 -7.06 4.01 -12.23
N GLY A 113 -8.12 3.50 -12.86
CA GLY A 113 -8.54 3.97 -14.19
C GLY A 113 -7.39 3.87 -15.21
N SER A 114 -7.00 5.01 -15.79
CA SER A 114 -5.86 5.14 -16.70
C SER A 114 -4.54 5.46 -15.99
N LYS A 115 -4.58 5.86 -14.72
CA LYS A 115 -3.43 6.34 -13.95
C LYS A 115 -2.68 5.19 -13.29
N THR A 116 -1.36 5.26 -13.30
CA THR A 116 -0.48 4.31 -12.62
C THR A 116 0.40 5.05 -11.64
N THR A 117 0.30 4.72 -10.36
CA THR A 117 1.19 5.25 -9.32
C THR A 117 2.24 4.22 -8.96
N THR A 118 3.51 4.62 -8.98
CA THR A 118 4.64 3.86 -8.48
C THR A 118 5.17 4.50 -7.21
N ASN A 119 5.48 3.70 -6.21
CA ASN A 119 6.05 4.15 -4.94
C ASN A 119 7.35 3.41 -4.69
N ILE A 120 8.37 4.13 -4.21
CA ILE A 120 9.60 3.55 -3.72
C ILE A 120 10.00 4.25 -2.43
N GLY A 121 10.38 3.47 -1.43
CA GLY A 121 10.73 4.02 -0.14
C GLY A 121 11.66 3.13 0.65
N MET A 122 12.20 3.70 1.71
CA MET A 122 13.06 3.03 2.67
C MET A 122 12.56 3.28 4.07
N GLY A 123 12.82 2.35 4.97
CA GLY A 123 12.44 2.47 6.36
C GLY A 123 13.38 1.74 7.29
N TYR A 124 13.27 2.12 8.55
CA TYR A 124 14.00 1.55 9.66
C TYR A 124 12.99 1.17 10.75
N ARG A 125 13.09 -0.06 11.25
CA ARG A 125 12.29 -0.58 12.37
C ARG A 125 13.21 -1.11 13.45
N ARG A 126 12.82 -0.88 14.69
CA ARG A 126 13.51 -1.38 15.88
C ARG A 126 12.51 -2.02 16.83
N LEU A 127 12.83 -3.20 17.33
CA LEU A 127 12.06 -3.85 18.38
C LEU A 127 12.64 -3.52 19.75
N VAL A 128 11.79 -3.03 20.65
CA VAL A 128 12.12 -2.67 22.04
C VAL A 128 11.14 -3.33 23.01
N PHE A 129 11.40 -3.22 24.31
CA PHE A 129 10.60 -3.85 25.38
C PHE A 129 10.40 -5.36 25.17
N ASP A 130 11.51 -6.12 25.14
CA ASP A 130 11.51 -7.57 24.88
C ASP A 130 10.76 -7.94 23.59
N GLU A 131 11.02 -7.17 22.53
CA GLU A 131 10.40 -7.27 21.21
C GLU A 131 8.89 -6.98 21.17
N LYS A 132 8.27 -6.51 22.24
CA LYS A 132 6.80 -6.32 22.29
C LYS A 132 6.34 -4.99 21.68
N LEU A 133 7.27 -4.05 21.48
CA LEU A 133 7.03 -2.77 20.82
C LEU A 133 7.94 -2.63 19.61
N LEU A 134 7.35 -2.31 18.47
CA LEU A 134 8.04 -1.96 17.24
C LEU A 134 7.92 -0.45 17.05
N LEU A 135 9.06 0.20 16.95
CA LEU A 135 9.18 1.60 16.56
C LEU A 135 9.74 1.67 15.15
N GLY A 136 9.16 2.50 14.30
CA GLY A 136 9.59 2.62 12.91
C GLY A 136 9.57 4.04 12.40
N VAL A 137 10.44 4.31 11.43
CA VAL A 137 10.43 5.51 10.60
C VAL A 137 10.56 5.09 9.14
N ASN A 138 9.90 5.82 8.24
CA ASN A 138 9.95 5.51 6.82
C ASN A 138 9.92 6.79 5.98
N SER A 139 10.39 6.68 4.75
CA SER A 139 10.37 7.75 3.75
C SER A 139 10.07 7.18 2.37
N PHE A 140 9.28 7.89 1.57
CA PHE A 140 8.83 7.44 0.26
C PHE A 140 8.91 8.56 -0.79
N PHE A 141 9.10 8.14 -2.02
CA PHE A 141 8.88 8.92 -3.23
C PHE A 141 7.79 8.23 -4.06
N ASP A 142 6.76 8.98 -4.38
CA ASP A 142 5.62 8.55 -5.18
C ASP A 142 5.64 9.28 -6.51
N TYR A 143 5.31 8.55 -7.58
CA TYR A 143 5.22 9.09 -8.91
C TYR A 143 4.03 8.51 -9.66
N GLU A 144 3.22 9.37 -10.26
CA GLU A 144 2.02 8.99 -11.01
C GLU A 144 2.15 9.29 -12.50
N TRP A 145 1.91 8.27 -13.31
CA TRP A 145 1.87 8.30 -14.76
C TRP A 145 0.41 8.36 -15.25
N PRO A 146 0.13 8.97 -16.42
CA PRO A 146 1.08 9.64 -17.32
C PRO A 146 1.27 11.14 -17.03
N TYR A 147 0.46 11.73 -16.14
CA TYR A 147 0.44 13.17 -15.90
C TYR A 147 1.62 13.66 -15.04
N ASN A 148 2.50 12.76 -14.61
CA ASN A 148 3.79 13.03 -13.97
C ASN A 148 3.66 13.72 -12.61
N HIS A 149 2.62 13.43 -11.83
CA HIS A 149 2.53 13.96 -10.47
C HIS A 149 3.54 13.27 -9.55
N SER A 150 4.17 14.04 -8.67
CA SER A 150 5.17 13.53 -7.74
C SER A 150 4.91 14.01 -6.33
N ARG A 151 5.20 13.15 -5.36
CA ARG A 151 5.00 13.39 -3.93
C ARG A 151 6.10 12.70 -3.14
N THR A 152 6.53 13.30 -2.04
CA THR A 152 7.38 12.62 -1.07
C THR A 152 6.67 12.55 0.27
N SER A 153 7.02 11.58 1.10
CA SER A 153 6.43 11.46 2.43
C SER A 153 7.44 10.93 3.44
N VAL A 154 7.20 11.26 4.70
CA VAL A 154 7.82 10.59 5.85
C VAL A 154 6.72 10.02 6.75
N GLY A 155 7.04 8.94 7.45
CA GLY A 155 6.11 8.33 8.38
C GLY A 155 6.80 7.76 9.60
N THR A 156 6.00 7.59 10.66
CA THR A 156 6.40 6.97 11.92
C THR A 156 5.42 5.88 12.31
N GLU A 157 5.94 4.80 12.90
CA GLU A 157 5.18 3.62 13.29
C GLU A 157 5.42 3.32 14.78
N ILE A 158 4.35 3.10 15.54
CA ILE A 158 4.40 2.60 16.92
C ILE A 158 3.44 1.42 16.99
N ARG A 159 3.98 0.21 17.06
CA ARG A 159 3.19 -1.02 16.86
C ARG A 159 3.44 -2.04 17.97
N THR A 160 2.36 -2.62 18.46
CA THR A 160 2.35 -3.77 19.36
C THR A 160 1.35 -4.79 18.82
N THR A 161 1.30 -5.99 19.40
CA THR A 161 0.30 -6.98 18.99
C THR A 161 -1.14 -6.63 19.40
N VAL A 162 -1.31 -5.63 20.28
CA VAL A 162 -2.62 -5.21 20.82
C VAL A 162 -3.05 -3.83 20.33
N GLY A 163 -2.20 -3.14 19.58
CA GLY A 163 -2.50 -1.82 19.05
C GLY A 163 -1.35 -1.26 18.22
N GLU A 164 -1.69 -0.47 17.20
CA GLU A 164 -0.73 0.22 16.34
C GLU A 164 -1.19 1.66 16.05
N ILE A 165 -0.23 2.57 16.00
CA ILE A 165 -0.41 3.97 15.60
C ILE A 165 0.58 4.21 14.46
N ASN A 166 0.06 4.72 13.34
CA ASN A 166 0.86 5.14 12.20
C ASN A 166 0.57 6.60 11.90
N PHE A 167 1.61 7.37 11.61
CA PHE A 167 1.49 8.76 11.18
C PHE A 167 2.30 8.92 9.90
N ASN A 168 1.72 9.59 8.91
CA ASN A 168 2.39 9.90 7.66
C ASN A 168 2.14 11.36 7.29
N TYR A 169 3.17 12.04 6.82
CA TYR A 169 3.09 13.39 6.28
C TYR A 169 3.56 13.38 4.83
N TYR A 170 2.80 14.05 3.97
CA TYR A 170 2.96 14.04 2.53
C TYR A 170 3.21 15.46 2.00
N TRP A 171 4.23 15.60 1.16
CA TRP A 171 4.55 16.83 0.44
C TRP A 171 4.42 16.61 -1.06
N ALA A 172 3.54 17.37 -1.69
CA ALA A 172 3.45 17.46 -3.14
C ALA A 172 4.74 18.10 -3.70
N MET A 173 5.33 17.45 -4.70
CA MET A 173 6.53 17.94 -5.38
C MET A 173 6.22 18.49 -6.78
N SER A 174 5.02 18.23 -7.29
CA SER A 174 4.55 18.69 -8.60
C SER A 174 3.45 19.73 -8.48
N GLY A 175 3.57 20.83 -9.23
CA GLY A 175 2.53 21.84 -9.36
C GLY A 175 1.39 21.43 -10.30
N TRP A 176 0.68 22.43 -10.83
CA TRP A 176 -0.42 22.24 -11.78
C TRP A 176 0.04 21.57 -13.07
N LYS A 177 -0.71 20.55 -13.50
CA LYS A 177 -0.48 19.80 -14.75
C LYS A 177 -1.81 19.51 -15.43
N VAL A 178 -1.82 19.43 -16.76
CA VAL A 178 -3.03 19.10 -17.52
C VAL A 178 -3.31 17.60 -17.43
N GLY A 179 -4.46 17.24 -16.87
CA GLY A 179 -4.94 15.87 -16.71
C GLY A 179 -5.69 15.32 -17.93
N ALA A 180 -6.32 14.15 -17.77
CA ALA A 180 -6.99 13.40 -18.84
C ALA A 180 -8.09 14.18 -19.58
N ASP A 181 -8.85 14.97 -18.83
CA ASP A 181 -10.07 15.61 -19.31
C ASP A 181 -9.85 17.08 -19.68
N GLY A 182 -8.59 17.51 -19.82
CA GLY A 182 -8.22 18.91 -20.08
C GLY A 182 -8.35 19.84 -18.86
N PHE A 183 -8.64 19.30 -17.68
CA PHE A 183 -8.58 20.06 -16.41
C PHE A 183 -7.13 20.12 -15.92
N GLU A 184 -6.81 21.17 -15.15
CA GLU A 184 -5.55 21.18 -14.41
C GLU A 184 -5.72 20.43 -13.11
N GLU A 185 -4.79 19.53 -12.82
CA GLU A 185 -4.68 18.79 -11.56
C GLU A 185 -3.39 19.21 -10.85
N ARG A 186 -3.38 19.24 -9.51
CA ARG A 186 -2.17 19.45 -8.71
C ARG A 186 -2.18 18.48 -7.54
N ALA A 187 -1.01 17.93 -7.20
CA ALA A 187 -0.87 17.07 -6.03
C ALA A 187 -1.07 17.88 -4.75
N LEU A 188 -1.73 17.28 -3.76
CA LEU A 188 -1.99 17.90 -2.47
C LEU A 188 -0.91 17.54 -1.44
N ASP A 189 -0.60 18.50 -0.58
CA ASP A 189 0.06 18.23 0.70
C ASP A 189 -0.95 17.60 1.65
N GLY A 190 -0.48 16.92 2.70
CA GLY A 190 -1.41 16.41 3.70
C GLY A 190 -0.76 15.51 4.73
N TYR A 191 -1.58 14.98 5.62
CA TYR A 191 -1.15 13.98 6.59
C TYR A 191 -2.26 12.99 6.90
N ASP A 192 -1.87 11.82 7.42
CA ASP A 192 -2.80 10.89 8.04
C ASP A 192 -2.29 10.39 9.39
N ILE A 193 -3.24 10.12 10.29
CA ILE A 193 -3.02 9.41 11.55
C ILE A 193 -3.95 8.21 11.54
N GLU A 194 -3.41 7.01 11.72
CA GLU A 194 -4.16 5.76 11.76
C GLU A 194 -3.94 5.04 13.09
N LEU A 195 -5.03 4.68 13.76
CA LEU A 195 -5.05 3.81 14.92
C LEU A 195 -5.63 2.46 14.52
N GLY A 196 -4.91 1.38 14.80
CA GLY A 196 -5.34 0.00 14.57
C GLY A 196 -5.36 -0.81 15.86
N MET A 197 -6.37 -1.65 16.06
CA MET A 197 -6.43 -2.56 17.21
C MET A 197 -7.12 -3.87 16.85
N PRO A 198 -6.69 -5.02 17.39
CA PRO A 198 -7.38 -6.27 17.18
C PRO A 198 -8.74 -6.28 17.87
N LEU A 199 -9.72 -7.01 17.32
CA LEU A 199 -10.99 -7.17 18.04
C LEU A 199 -10.80 -8.07 19.28
N PRO A 200 -11.54 -7.81 20.37
CA PRO A 200 -11.53 -8.66 21.55
C PRO A 200 -11.75 -10.13 21.19
N TYR A 201 -10.88 -11.00 21.70
CA TYR A 201 -10.92 -12.45 21.53
C TYR A 201 -10.67 -12.93 20.08
N MET A 202 -10.50 -12.02 19.12
CA MET A 202 -10.29 -12.31 17.70
C MET A 202 -8.97 -11.70 17.21
N PRO A 203 -7.80 -12.28 17.55
CA PRO A 203 -6.49 -11.69 17.25
C PRO A 203 -6.14 -11.65 15.74
N ARG A 204 -6.98 -12.24 14.89
CA ARG A 204 -6.83 -12.29 13.42
C ARG A 204 -7.66 -11.21 12.71
N THR A 205 -8.37 -10.39 13.46
CA THR A 205 -9.13 -9.27 12.92
C THR A 205 -8.64 -7.99 13.57
N LYS A 206 -8.65 -6.90 12.81
CA LYS A 206 -8.27 -5.57 13.27
C LYS A 206 -9.32 -4.56 12.84
N LEU A 207 -9.60 -3.61 13.71
CA LEU A 207 -10.35 -2.40 13.41
C LEU A 207 -9.35 -1.25 13.29
N TYR A 208 -9.56 -0.39 12.30
CA TYR A 208 -8.79 0.82 12.08
C TYR A 208 -9.70 2.04 12.06
N GLY A 209 -9.20 3.12 12.66
CA GLY A 209 -9.70 4.48 12.47
C GLY A 209 -8.57 5.35 11.92
N LYS A 210 -8.83 6.13 10.88
CA LYS A 210 -7.85 7.00 10.23
C LYS A 210 -8.44 8.39 10.05
N ILE A 211 -7.69 9.40 10.48
CA ILE A 211 -7.97 10.81 10.20
C ILE A 211 -7.02 11.26 9.10
N ILE A 212 -7.54 11.98 8.11
CA ILE A 212 -6.81 12.41 6.92
C ILE A 212 -7.10 13.88 6.70
N GLU A 213 -6.07 14.66 6.45
CA GLU A 213 -6.16 16.07 6.07
C GLU A 213 -5.35 16.27 4.79
N TRP A 214 -5.96 16.90 3.78
CA TRP A 214 -5.28 17.32 2.56
C TRP A 214 -5.37 18.84 2.42
N THR A 215 -4.29 19.47 1.98
CA THR A 215 -4.22 20.91 1.78
C THR A 215 -3.54 21.22 0.44
N GLY A 216 -4.09 22.18 -0.30
CA GLY A 216 -3.46 22.70 -1.51
C GLY A 216 -2.17 23.46 -1.18
N GLN A 217 -1.17 23.39 -2.04
CA GLN A 217 0.12 24.06 -1.82
C GLN A 217 0.00 25.59 -1.64
N THR A 218 -1.09 26.18 -2.14
CA THR A 218 -1.40 27.62 -2.02
C THR A 218 -2.38 27.94 -0.88
N GLY A 219 -2.80 26.95 -0.09
CA GLY A 219 -3.71 27.10 1.05
C GLY A 219 -5.16 27.44 0.69
N ASP A 220 -5.49 27.42 -0.61
CA ASP A 220 -6.79 27.71 -1.19
C ASP A 220 -7.75 26.52 -1.20
N PHE A 221 -7.24 25.33 -0.87
CA PHE A 221 -8.00 24.08 -0.79
C PHE A 221 -7.67 23.35 0.51
N SER A 222 -8.68 22.83 1.19
CA SER A 222 -8.54 21.89 2.31
C SER A 222 -9.61 20.81 2.19
N GLU A 223 -9.28 19.57 2.52
CA GLU A 223 -10.23 18.46 2.59
C GLU A 223 -9.87 17.52 3.74
N SER A 224 -10.81 17.36 4.67
CA SER A 224 -10.67 16.45 5.80
C SER A 224 -11.52 15.20 5.59
N ALA A 225 -11.00 14.06 6.05
CA ALA A 225 -11.71 12.80 6.00
C ALA A 225 -11.44 11.91 7.22
N ILE A 226 -12.45 11.14 7.61
CA ILE A 226 -12.33 10.09 8.61
C ILE A 226 -12.67 8.75 7.97
N SER A 227 -11.77 7.78 8.07
CA SER A 227 -11.95 6.43 7.54
C SER A 227 -12.00 5.41 8.66
N TYR A 228 -12.94 4.48 8.58
CA TYR A 228 -13.02 3.31 9.44
C TYR A 228 -12.90 2.06 8.58
N SER A 229 -12.10 1.09 9.00
CA SER A 229 -12.02 -0.19 8.30
C SER A 229 -11.85 -1.38 9.24
N PHE A 230 -12.42 -2.49 8.82
CA PHE A 230 -12.26 -3.79 9.42
C PHE A 230 -11.39 -4.64 8.49
N GLU A 231 -10.32 -5.21 9.02
CA GLU A 231 -9.45 -6.16 8.33
C GLU A 231 -9.58 -7.52 9.01
N GLY A 232 -9.85 -8.56 8.22
CA GLY A 232 -9.94 -9.94 8.70
C GLY A 232 -9.05 -10.85 7.90
N GLU A 233 -8.16 -11.57 8.57
CA GLU A 233 -7.28 -12.53 7.93
C GLU A 233 -7.91 -13.92 7.97
N PHE A 234 -8.62 -14.32 6.91
CA PHE A 234 -9.47 -15.52 6.91
C PHE A 234 -8.70 -16.81 6.59
N TYR A 235 -7.72 -16.72 5.69
CA TYR A 235 -6.82 -17.83 5.34
C TYR A 235 -5.37 -17.35 5.29
N ARG A 236 -4.38 -18.25 5.27
CA ARG A 236 -2.95 -17.86 5.23
C ARG A 236 -2.68 -16.90 4.08
N GLY A 237 -2.14 -15.72 4.40
CA GLY A 237 -1.92 -14.64 3.43
C GLY A 237 -3.16 -13.98 2.84
N ILE A 238 -4.39 -14.48 3.05
CA ILE A 238 -5.62 -13.90 2.49
C ILE A 238 -6.31 -13.03 3.54
N ILE A 239 -6.40 -11.74 3.25
CA ILE A 239 -6.97 -10.72 4.13
C ILE A 239 -8.09 -10.02 3.38
N LEU A 240 -9.25 -9.91 4.01
CA LEU A 240 -10.34 -9.08 3.51
C LEU A 240 -10.39 -7.78 4.31
N GLU A 241 -10.73 -6.71 3.63
CA GLU A 241 -10.85 -5.37 4.20
C GLU A 241 -12.19 -4.80 3.78
N LEU A 242 -12.94 -4.27 4.74
CA LEU A 242 -14.20 -3.58 4.53
C LEU A 242 -14.10 -2.24 5.23
N GLY A 243 -14.49 -1.16 4.59
CA GLY A 243 -14.40 0.14 5.24
C GLY A 243 -15.27 1.21 4.61
N ARG A 244 -15.32 2.33 5.31
CA ARG A 244 -16.03 3.53 4.91
C ARG A 244 -15.17 4.74 5.21
N ARG A 245 -15.09 5.66 4.27
CA ARG A 245 -14.43 6.95 4.39
C ARG A 245 -15.49 8.04 4.28
N HIS A 246 -15.54 8.88 5.31
CA HIS A 246 -16.40 10.04 5.38
C HIS A 246 -15.56 11.28 5.05
N TYR A 247 -15.98 12.06 4.05
CA TYR A 247 -15.34 13.33 3.71
C TYR A 247 -16.23 14.47 4.20
N GLU A 248 -15.65 15.62 4.55
CA GLU A 248 -16.43 16.78 4.99
C GLU A 248 -17.14 17.46 3.80
N ASP A 249 -16.39 17.73 2.73
CA ASP A 249 -16.87 18.50 1.57
C ASP A 249 -17.08 17.65 0.30
N SER A 250 -16.89 16.33 0.41
CA SER A 250 -16.94 15.39 -0.71
C SER A 250 -17.88 14.21 -0.41
N ASN A 251 -18.23 13.44 -1.44
CA ASN A 251 -19.05 12.26 -1.26
C ASN A 251 -18.32 11.18 -0.45
N ASN A 252 -19.05 10.58 0.48
CA ASN A 252 -18.59 9.43 1.24
C ASN A 252 -18.30 8.23 0.33
N GLU A 253 -17.38 7.39 0.76
CA GLU A 253 -16.92 6.23 -0.01
C GLU A 253 -16.95 4.99 0.89
N ASN A 254 -17.74 3.98 0.54
CA ASN A 254 -17.51 2.62 1.04
C ASN A 254 -16.56 1.89 0.10
N PHE A 255 -15.82 0.96 0.68
CA PHE A 255 -14.87 0.15 -0.06
C PHE A 255 -14.76 -1.26 0.48
N PHE A 256 -14.43 -2.16 -0.43
CA PHE A 256 -14.07 -3.54 -0.16
C PHE A 256 -12.70 -3.81 -0.76
N ALA A 257 -11.83 -4.53 -0.06
CA ALA A 257 -10.56 -4.96 -0.61
C ALA A 257 -10.23 -6.42 -0.29
N VAL A 258 -9.66 -7.10 -1.27
CA VAL A 258 -9.01 -8.40 -1.10
C VAL A 258 -7.51 -8.19 -1.16
N ARG A 259 -6.80 -8.69 -0.16
CA ARG A 259 -5.34 -8.66 -0.07
C ARG A 259 -4.79 -10.07 0.03
N VAL A 260 -3.74 -10.32 -0.73
CA VAL A 260 -3.07 -11.61 -0.80
C VAL A 260 -1.58 -11.40 -0.57
N ASN A 261 -1.08 -11.76 0.60
CA ASN A 261 0.34 -11.91 0.86
C ASN A 261 0.80 -13.26 0.30
N LEU A 262 1.54 -13.21 -0.81
CA LEU A 262 1.98 -14.38 -1.57
C LEU A 262 2.97 -15.24 -0.76
N VAL A 263 3.83 -14.60 0.03
CA VAL A 263 4.82 -15.30 0.86
C VAL A 263 4.11 -16.07 1.96
N ASP A 264 3.18 -15.44 2.67
CA ASP A 264 2.39 -16.11 3.71
C ASP A 264 1.45 -17.19 3.16
N LEU A 265 0.91 -17.00 1.97
CA LEU A 265 0.04 -17.97 1.31
C LEU A 265 0.79 -19.25 0.95
N VAL A 266 1.99 -19.12 0.38
CA VAL A 266 2.78 -20.24 -0.17
C VAL A 266 3.73 -20.84 0.87
N LEU A 267 4.50 -19.99 1.56
CA LEU A 267 5.59 -20.38 2.47
C LEU A 267 5.23 -20.21 3.94
N GLY A 268 4.14 -19.49 4.25
CA GLY A 268 3.76 -19.20 5.63
C GLY A 268 3.53 -20.49 6.44
N PRO A 269 3.97 -20.51 7.72
CA PRO A 269 3.76 -21.66 8.58
C PRO A 269 2.27 -21.98 8.71
N LYS A 270 1.92 -23.27 8.82
CA LYS A 270 0.56 -23.68 9.23
C LYS A 270 0.23 -22.95 10.54
N ARG A 271 -0.75 -22.04 10.50
CA ARG A 271 -0.93 -20.98 11.51
C ARG A 271 -1.04 -21.53 12.94
N LYS A 272 -0.34 -20.88 13.88
CA LYS A 272 -0.42 -21.14 15.32
C LYS A 272 -1.47 -20.27 16.06
N ARG A 273 -2.01 -19.22 15.43
CA ARG A 273 -3.01 -18.33 16.05
C ARG A 273 -4.44 -18.75 15.67
N PRO A 274 -5.29 -19.17 16.61
CA PRO A 274 -6.69 -19.51 16.34
C PRO A 274 -7.49 -18.26 15.97
N PHE A 275 -8.63 -18.44 15.29
CA PHE A 275 -9.57 -17.34 15.01
C PHE A 275 -10.13 -16.71 16.28
N PHE A 276 -10.35 -17.54 17.30
CA PHE A 276 -10.86 -17.13 18.60
C PHE A 276 -9.87 -17.55 19.69
N THR A 277 -9.71 -16.71 20.70
CA THR A 277 -8.84 -16.95 21.85
C THR A 277 -9.58 -16.72 23.16
N LYS A 278 -9.06 -17.26 24.27
CA LYS A 278 -9.62 -17.06 25.60
C LYS A 278 -9.33 -15.66 26.17
N HIS A 279 -8.32 -14.97 25.64
CA HIS A 279 -7.88 -13.68 26.12
C HIS A 279 -8.27 -12.60 25.11
N ALA A 280 -8.84 -11.49 25.59
CA ALA A 280 -9.24 -10.39 24.72
C ALA A 280 -8.04 -9.80 23.99
N TYR A 281 -6.93 -9.62 24.71
CA TYR A 281 -5.67 -9.06 24.23
C TYR A 281 -4.50 -9.86 24.80
N GLN A 282 -3.50 -10.13 23.96
CA GLN A 282 -2.25 -10.75 24.39
C GLN A 282 -1.07 -10.00 23.78
N LEU A 283 -0.23 -9.44 24.64
CA LEU A 283 1.01 -8.82 24.23
C LEU A 283 2.03 -9.91 23.91
N ALA A 284 2.49 -9.96 22.65
CA ALA A 284 3.45 -10.93 22.16
C ALA A 284 4.56 -10.23 21.36
N SER A 285 5.60 -10.97 20.99
CA SER A 285 6.70 -10.42 20.19
C SER A 285 6.21 -9.91 18.84
N MET A 286 6.69 -8.72 18.47
CA MET A 286 6.55 -8.05 17.18
C MET A 286 7.58 -8.51 16.15
N SER A 287 8.49 -9.41 16.51
CA SER A 287 9.49 -9.98 15.59
C SER A 287 8.89 -10.55 14.30
N PRO A 288 7.75 -11.29 14.32
CA PRO A 288 7.09 -11.74 13.09
C PRO A 288 6.51 -10.61 12.23
N HIS A 289 6.22 -9.45 12.85
CA HIS A 289 5.56 -8.30 12.22
C HIS A 289 6.53 -7.27 11.65
N LYS A 290 7.85 -7.50 11.78
CA LYS A 290 8.89 -6.58 11.30
C LYS A 290 8.89 -6.41 9.78
N TYR A 291 8.33 -7.35 9.02
CA TYR A 291 8.26 -7.31 7.56
C TYR A 291 6.89 -6.87 7.03
N ASP A 292 5.92 -6.60 7.89
CA ASP A 292 4.60 -6.10 7.48
C ASP A 292 4.77 -4.82 6.64
N LYS A 293 3.95 -4.60 5.62
CA LYS A 293 4.00 -3.36 4.83
C LYS A 293 3.86 -2.10 5.70
N VAL A 294 4.44 -1.00 5.24
CA VAL A 294 4.17 0.34 5.80
C VAL A 294 2.71 0.70 5.54
N ARG A 295 2.01 1.23 6.56
CA ARG A 295 0.61 1.68 6.45
C ARG A 295 0.58 3.19 6.13
N ARG A 296 0.23 3.51 4.88
CA ARG A 296 0.19 4.87 4.30
C ARG A 296 -0.80 4.93 3.13
N GLU A 297 -1.10 6.12 2.62
CA GLU A 297 -1.84 6.36 1.37
C GLU A 297 -0.84 6.35 0.20
N ASN A 298 -0.86 5.31 -0.62
CA ASN A 298 0.10 5.14 -1.72
C ASN A 298 -0.30 5.91 -2.99
N LEU A 299 -1.58 6.24 -3.16
CA LEU A 299 -2.06 7.03 -4.29
C LEU A 299 -1.91 8.54 -3.99
N ILE A 300 -1.66 9.32 -5.03
CA ILE A 300 -1.49 10.77 -4.90
C ILE A 300 -2.87 11.44 -4.97
N ARG A 301 -3.30 12.06 -3.86
CA ARG A 301 -4.51 12.90 -3.84
C ARG A 301 -4.24 14.21 -4.59
N LYS A 302 -5.20 14.64 -5.39
CA LYS A 302 -5.08 15.82 -6.25
C LYS A 302 -6.31 16.71 -6.12
N GLU A 303 -6.08 18.01 -6.25
CA GLU A 303 -7.14 18.98 -6.54
C GLU A 303 -7.24 19.21 -8.04
N ARG A 304 -8.44 19.59 -8.51
CA ARG A 304 -8.71 19.93 -9.90
C ARG A 304 -9.27 21.33 -10.01
N ARG A 305 -8.93 22.00 -11.11
CA ARG A 305 -9.57 23.26 -11.52
C ARG A 305 -9.81 23.32 -13.03
N VAL A 306 -10.76 24.15 -13.43
CA VAL A 306 -11.05 24.45 -14.84
C VAL A 306 -10.05 25.49 -15.36
N LEU A 307 -9.49 25.26 -16.55
CA LEU A 307 -8.69 26.28 -17.23
C LEU A 307 -9.53 27.56 -17.44
N GLY A 308 -9.14 28.65 -16.77
CA GLY A 308 -9.77 29.97 -16.90
C GLY A 308 -10.90 30.30 -15.91
N ASN A 309 -11.27 29.39 -14.99
CA ASN A 309 -12.26 29.66 -13.93
C ASN A 309 -11.79 29.15 -12.56
N PHE A 310 -11.90 29.98 -11.52
CA PHE A 310 -11.48 29.69 -10.13
C PHE A 310 -12.45 28.78 -9.35
N SER A 311 -12.91 27.68 -9.95
CA SER A 311 -13.64 26.65 -9.20
C SER A 311 -12.71 25.46 -8.97
N VAL A 312 -12.37 25.21 -7.71
CA VAL A 312 -11.49 24.11 -7.27
C VAL A 312 -12.37 23.02 -6.66
N THR A 313 -12.21 21.79 -7.14
CA THR A 313 -12.88 20.61 -6.58
C THR A 313 -11.89 19.51 -6.27
N ALA A 314 -12.17 18.75 -5.21
CA ALA A 314 -11.45 17.52 -4.94
C ALA A 314 -11.75 16.51 -6.05
N SER A 315 -10.73 15.81 -6.54
CA SER A 315 -10.97 14.58 -7.28
C SER A 315 -10.48 13.38 -6.51
N GLY A 316 -11.18 12.26 -6.70
CA GLY A 316 -10.66 10.94 -6.36
C GLY A 316 -9.28 10.68 -6.99
N PHE A 317 -8.74 9.51 -6.67
CA PHE A 317 -7.41 9.12 -7.14
C PHE A 317 -7.29 9.11 -8.67
#